data_AF-A0A0Q4GNT9-F1
#
_entry.id   AF-A0A0Q4GNT9-F1
#
_cell.length_a   1.000
_cell.length_b   1.000
_cell.length_c   1.000
_cell.angle_alpha   90.00
_cell.angle_beta   90.00
_cell.angle_gamma   90.00
#
_symmetry.space_group_name_H-M   'P 1'
#
loop_
_entity.id
_entity.type
_entity.pdbx_description
1 polymer ?
#
loop_
_entity_poly.entity_id
_entity_poly.type
_entity_poly.pdbx_seq_one_letter_code
_entity_poly.pdbx_strand_id
1 'polypeptide(L)'
;MLIKFRGRFDFSSHPYEIGHSVFRNKKLEDNFFIDRLYELASDEHKAFYNFHLAHYLVRNPEGEEKFFLKVDKTMNRRIGFYSANNPSAWGYSSIIDKLSTLDTFREFLDTIDLWSVNTSIEKIFRQKDDEIEMLIGKVKDLQSKLDDIMKYEASEKIAIHGGELPVFMDLMHQVKGLVLPNGNRLLTTQGFSPWYKMIAKNFVHGEKPIPLATAQNYFSSPGSLKYIFIAEKDRGFDIVPVRPEVQNSH
;
A
#
# COMPACT_ATOMS: atom_id res chain seq x y z
N MET A 1 2.99 15.51 -33.20
CA MET A 1 2.26 16.77 -32.93
C MET A 1 1.86 16.71 -31.49
N LEU A 2 2.28 17.70 -30.70
CA LEU A 2 2.16 17.65 -29.25
C LEU A 2 0.73 17.96 -28.80
N ILE A 3 0.05 18.83 -29.51
CA ILE A 3 -1.23 19.42 -29.14
C ILE A 3 -2.28 19.05 -30.18
N LYS A 4 -3.50 18.90 -29.72
CA LYS A 4 -4.66 18.70 -30.59
C LYS A 4 -5.20 20.05 -31.07
N PHE A 5 -5.08 20.30 -32.38
CA PHE A 5 -5.67 21.49 -33.01
C PHE A 5 -7.08 21.22 -33.54
N ARG A 6 -7.97 22.21 -33.45
CA ARG A 6 -9.36 22.16 -33.96
C ARG A 6 -9.44 21.76 -35.42
N GLY A 7 -10.39 20.90 -35.79
CA GLY A 7 -10.72 20.54 -37.19
C GLY A 7 -10.90 21.76 -38.11
N ARG A 8 -10.57 21.63 -39.42
CA ARG A 8 -10.87 22.72 -40.36
C ARG A 8 -12.37 22.70 -40.61
N PHE A 9 -13.04 23.84 -40.47
CA PHE A 9 -14.50 23.93 -40.52
C PHE A 9 -15.22 23.07 -39.47
N ASP A 10 -14.53 22.79 -38.36
CA ASP A 10 -15.14 22.12 -37.21
C ASP A 10 -15.70 23.18 -36.26
N PHE A 11 -17.03 23.22 -36.18
CA PHE A 11 -17.80 24.13 -35.34
C PHE A 11 -18.28 23.48 -34.04
N SER A 12 -17.95 22.20 -33.83
CA SER A 12 -18.27 21.41 -32.63
C SER A 12 -17.00 20.85 -31.98
N SER A 13 -15.93 21.66 -31.96
CA SER A 13 -14.64 21.26 -31.40
C SER A 13 -14.72 21.08 -29.89
N HIS A 14 -14.01 20.10 -29.35
CA HIS A 14 -13.85 19.94 -27.90
C HIS A 14 -13.31 21.25 -27.27
N PRO A 15 -13.75 21.64 -26.06
CA PRO A 15 -13.36 22.90 -25.43
C PRO A 15 -11.84 23.07 -25.26
N TYR A 16 -11.08 21.98 -25.24
CA TYR A 16 -9.61 22.00 -25.10
C TYR A 16 -8.86 21.95 -26.44
N GLU A 17 -9.54 21.93 -27.59
CA GLU A 17 -8.84 21.99 -28.88
C GLU A 17 -8.36 23.40 -29.21
N ILE A 18 -7.12 23.45 -29.73
CA ILE A 18 -6.36 24.68 -29.90
C ILE A 18 -6.44 25.24 -31.33
N GLY A 19 -6.39 26.56 -31.45
CA GLY A 19 -6.29 27.27 -32.72
C GLY A 19 -7.64 27.58 -33.38
N HIS A 20 -7.57 28.31 -34.50
CA HIS A 20 -8.76 28.78 -35.21
C HIS A 20 -9.20 27.78 -36.29
N SER A 21 -10.51 27.72 -36.58
CA SER A 21 -11.12 26.76 -37.53
C SER A 21 -10.59 26.92 -38.97
N VAL A 22 -10.01 28.09 -39.30
CA VAL A 22 -9.54 28.41 -40.66
C VAL A 22 -8.01 28.41 -40.79
N PHE A 23 -7.27 28.85 -39.77
CA PHE A 23 -5.81 29.00 -39.81
C PHE A 23 -5.11 28.25 -38.68
N ARG A 24 -4.11 27.42 -39.03
CA ARG A 24 -3.27 26.68 -38.07
C ARG A 24 -1.79 26.90 -38.37
N ASN A 25 -1.11 27.70 -37.56
CA ASN A 25 0.35 27.75 -37.61
C ASN A 25 0.95 26.74 -36.61
N LYS A 26 1.14 25.50 -37.07
CA LYS A 26 1.70 24.42 -36.25
C LYS A 26 3.11 24.69 -35.71
N LYS A 27 3.84 25.67 -36.28
CA LYS A 27 5.17 26.08 -35.77
C LYS A 27 5.07 26.88 -34.47
N LEU A 28 3.89 27.41 -34.14
CA LEU A 28 3.62 28.18 -32.93
C LEU A 28 2.74 27.39 -31.94
N GLU A 29 2.77 26.06 -32.04
CA GLU A 29 2.02 25.12 -31.18
C GLU A 29 2.15 25.47 -29.69
N ASP A 30 3.37 25.69 -29.22
CA ASP A 30 3.67 26.08 -27.85
C ASP A 30 3.02 27.41 -27.43
N ASN A 31 2.94 28.40 -28.34
CA ASN A 31 2.29 29.68 -28.03
C ASN A 31 0.79 29.50 -27.90
N PHE A 32 0.17 28.74 -28.81
CA PHE A 32 -1.26 28.51 -28.75
C PHE A 32 -1.69 27.67 -27.53
N PHE A 33 -0.81 26.78 -27.02
CA PHE A 33 -1.03 26.10 -25.74
C PHE A 33 -1.21 27.09 -24.61
N ILE A 34 -0.26 28.02 -24.51
CA ILE A 34 -0.20 29.02 -23.46
C ILE A 34 -1.34 30.04 -23.61
N ASP A 35 -1.64 30.46 -24.84
CA ASP A 35 -2.73 31.39 -25.09
C ASP A 35 -4.07 30.76 -24.66
N ARG A 36 -4.26 29.46 -24.93
CA ARG A 36 -5.44 28.74 -24.46
C ARG A 36 -5.47 28.59 -22.95
N LEU A 37 -4.32 28.36 -22.31
CA LEU A 37 -4.21 28.26 -20.87
C LEU A 37 -4.70 29.54 -20.16
N TYR A 38 -4.43 30.73 -20.71
CA TYR A 38 -4.92 32.00 -20.14
C TYR A 38 -6.43 32.19 -20.20
N GLU A 39 -7.12 31.45 -21.06
CA GLU A 39 -8.56 31.54 -21.23
C GLU A 39 -9.33 30.57 -20.32
N LEU A 40 -8.62 29.65 -19.65
CA LEU A 40 -9.21 28.59 -18.83
C LEU A 40 -9.20 28.97 -17.35
N ALA A 41 -10.17 28.44 -16.61
CA ALA A 41 -10.12 28.48 -15.15
C ALA A 41 -9.07 27.49 -14.62
N SER A 42 -8.53 27.76 -13.43
CA SER A 42 -7.43 26.98 -12.85
C SER A 42 -7.79 25.52 -12.56
N ASP A 43 -9.06 25.22 -12.29
CA ASP A 43 -9.60 23.87 -12.11
C ASP A 43 -9.69 23.08 -13.42
N GLU A 44 -9.73 23.75 -14.57
CA GLU A 44 -9.73 23.12 -15.89
C GLU A 44 -8.33 22.75 -16.39
N HIS A 45 -7.28 23.31 -15.79
CA HIS A 45 -5.89 23.10 -16.20
C HIS A 45 -5.48 21.62 -16.31
N LYS A 46 -5.88 20.81 -15.32
CA LYS A 46 -5.60 19.37 -15.31
C LYS A 46 -6.29 18.64 -16.47
N ALA A 47 -7.56 18.96 -16.71
CA ALA A 47 -8.35 18.35 -17.77
C ALA A 47 -7.80 18.74 -19.16
N PHE A 48 -7.40 20.00 -19.31
CA PHE A 48 -6.73 20.52 -20.50
C PHE A 48 -5.38 19.82 -20.78
N TYR A 49 -4.54 19.65 -19.76
CA TYR A 49 -3.28 18.91 -19.88
C TYR A 49 -3.52 17.46 -20.31
N ASN A 50 -4.42 16.76 -19.61
CA ASN A 50 -4.72 15.34 -19.87
C ASN A 50 -5.30 15.12 -21.27
N PHE A 51 -6.11 16.06 -21.77
CA PHE A 51 -6.65 16.01 -23.13
C PHE A 51 -5.54 16.02 -24.19
N HIS A 52 -4.55 16.88 -24.03
CA HIS A 52 -3.41 16.95 -24.94
C HIS A 52 -2.43 15.80 -24.78
N LEU A 53 -2.20 15.36 -23.54
CA LEU A 53 -1.41 14.16 -23.27
C LEU A 53 -2.04 12.94 -23.96
N ALA A 54 -3.33 12.69 -23.76
CA ALA A 54 -4.04 11.57 -24.38
C ALA A 54 -3.91 11.59 -25.91
N HIS A 55 -4.09 12.76 -26.53
CA HIS A 55 -3.89 12.92 -27.98
C HIS A 55 -2.44 12.62 -28.42
N TYR A 56 -1.45 13.07 -27.64
CA TYR A 56 -0.04 12.82 -27.93
C TYR A 56 0.31 11.32 -27.83
N LEU A 57 -0.21 10.64 -26.80
CA LEU A 57 0.07 9.23 -26.53
C LEU A 57 -0.50 8.29 -27.60
N VAL A 58 -1.58 8.67 -28.30
CA VAL A 58 -2.10 7.89 -29.46
C VAL A 58 -1.02 7.60 -30.50
N ARG A 59 -0.03 8.50 -30.66
CA ARG A 59 1.08 8.32 -31.60
C ARG A 59 2.43 8.06 -30.92
N ASN A 60 2.47 8.15 -29.59
CA ASN A 60 3.69 8.02 -28.78
C ASN A 60 3.34 7.30 -27.47
N PRO A 61 3.05 5.98 -27.47
CA PRO A 61 2.51 5.29 -26.30
C PRO A 61 3.35 5.42 -25.02
N GLU A 62 4.68 5.51 -25.17
CA GLU A 62 5.64 5.68 -24.06
C GLU A 62 6.19 7.12 -24.00
N GLY A 63 5.44 8.08 -24.54
CA GLY A 63 5.89 9.45 -24.73
C GLY A 63 5.63 10.40 -23.55
N GLU A 64 5.13 9.90 -22.42
CA GLU A 64 4.65 10.75 -21.32
C GLU A 64 5.70 11.72 -20.79
N GLU A 65 6.92 11.22 -20.52
CA GLU A 65 8.07 12.05 -20.09
C GLU A 65 8.40 13.13 -21.12
N LYS A 66 8.45 12.76 -22.41
CA LYS A 66 8.77 13.70 -23.50
C LYS A 66 7.70 14.78 -23.64
N PHE A 67 6.44 14.44 -23.39
CA PHE A 67 5.34 15.39 -23.36
C PHE A 67 5.50 16.35 -22.18
N PHE A 68 5.68 15.81 -20.97
CA PHE A 68 5.87 16.59 -19.75
C PHE A 68 7.05 17.57 -19.87
N LEU A 69 8.23 17.09 -20.26
CA LEU A 69 9.43 17.91 -20.46
C LEU A 69 9.22 19.06 -21.44
N LYS A 70 8.45 18.81 -22.51
CA LYS A 70 8.18 19.85 -23.50
C LYS A 70 7.19 20.88 -23.00
N VAL A 71 6.14 20.47 -22.28
CA VAL A 71 5.21 21.39 -21.62
C VAL A 71 5.94 22.25 -20.58
N ASP A 72 6.73 21.63 -19.70
CA ASP A 72 7.54 22.34 -18.70
C ASP A 72 8.48 23.36 -19.34
N LYS A 73 9.21 22.97 -20.40
CA LYS A 73 10.08 23.89 -21.15
C LYS A 73 9.31 25.07 -21.75
N THR A 74 8.11 24.84 -22.28
CA THR A 74 7.24 25.90 -22.80
C THR A 74 6.82 26.87 -21.69
N MET A 75 6.45 26.35 -20.52
CA MET A 75 6.10 27.15 -19.34
C MET A 75 7.28 28.00 -18.88
N ASN A 76 8.45 27.38 -18.66
CA ASN A 76 9.66 28.06 -18.23
C ASN A 76 10.09 29.18 -19.19
N ARG A 77 10.01 28.93 -20.50
CA ARG A 77 10.28 29.96 -21.51
C ARG A 77 9.34 31.15 -21.39
N ARG A 78 8.04 30.91 -21.13
CA ARG A 78 7.05 31.98 -21.04
C ARG A 78 7.15 32.75 -19.73
N ILE A 79 7.36 32.08 -18.61
CA ILE A 79 7.63 32.72 -17.32
C ILE A 79 8.84 33.64 -17.47
N GLY A 80 9.97 33.12 -17.98
CA GLY A 80 11.18 33.92 -18.21
C GLY A 80 10.95 35.14 -19.12
N PHE A 81 10.12 35.00 -20.16
CA PHE A 81 9.75 36.13 -21.03
C PHE A 81 9.01 37.24 -20.27
N TYR A 82 8.03 36.89 -19.44
CA TYR A 82 7.25 37.88 -18.69
C TYR A 82 8.00 38.44 -17.48
N SER A 83 8.78 37.63 -16.77
CA SER A 83 9.59 38.06 -15.63
C SER A 83 10.69 39.06 -16.02
N ALA A 84 11.15 39.03 -17.28
CA ALA A 84 12.12 39.99 -17.81
C ALA A 84 11.49 41.32 -18.27
N ASN A 85 10.16 41.45 -18.26
CA ASN A 85 9.49 42.67 -18.71
C ASN A 85 9.61 43.80 -17.68
N ASN A 86 9.65 45.04 -18.15
CA ASN A 86 9.76 46.23 -17.30
C ASN A 86 8.50 46.42 -16.43
N PRO A 87 8.63 46.43 -15.08
CA PRO A 87 7.51 46.64 -14.17
C PRO A 87 6.77 47.98 -14.29
N SER A 88 7.40 48.98 -14.90
CA SER A 88 6.84 50.33 -15.09
C SER A 88 6.11 50.52 -16.42
N ALA A 89 6.03 49.50 -17.26
CA ALA A 89 5.35 49.58 -18.55
C ALA A 89 3.82 49.61 -18.39
N TRP A 90 3.16 50.39 -19.26
CA TRP A 90 1.71 50.35 -19.39
C TRP A 90 1.27 48.91 -19.78
N GLY A 91 0.27 48.37 -19.06
CA GLY A 91 -0.19 46.99 -19.24
C GLY A 91 0.47 45.94 -18.33
N TYR A 92 1.31 46.33 -17.37
CA TYR A 92 1.97 45.42 -16.44
C TYR A 92 1.01 44.56 -15.60
N SER A 93 -0.19 45.07 -15.27
CA SER A 93 -1.24 44.27 -14.58
C SER A 93 -1.60 43.00 -15.36
N SER A 94 -1.75 43.09 -16.69
CA SER A 94 -2.04 41.91 -17.52
C SER A 94 -0.87 40.92 -17.56
N ILE A 95 0.37 41.39 -17.35
CA ILE A 95 1.54 40.52 -17.23
C ILE A 95 1.51 39.78 -15.90
N ILE A 96 1.13 40.46 -14.80
CA ILE A 96 0.97 39.84 -13.49
C ILE A 96 -0.10 38.74 -13.54
N ASP A 97 -1.26 39.00 -14.14
CA ASP A 97 -2.34 38.00 -14.25
C ASP A 97 -1.86 36.76 -15.02
N LYS A 98 -1.15 36.96 -16.14
CA LYS A 98 -0.57 35.86 -16.92
C LYS A 98 0.50 35.11 -16.14
N LEU A 99 1.36 35.79 -15.39
CA LEU A 99 2.35 35.15 -14.54
C LEU A 99 1.67 34.30 -13.47
N SER A 100 0.62 34.83 -12.82
CA SER A 100 -0.17 34.07 -11.85
C SER A 100 -0.78 32.81 -12.46
N THR A 101 -1.36 32.87 -13.66
CA THR A 101 -1.86 31.67 -14.35
C THR A 101 -0.74 30.66 -14.64
N LEU A 102 0.44 31.15 -15.07
CA LEU A 102 1.59 30.28 -15.35
C LEU A 102 2.12 29.61 -14.08
N ASP A 103 2.18 30.33 -12.96
CA ASP A 103 2.62 29.81 -11.66
C ASP A 103 1.64 28.76 -11.13
N THR A 104 0.33 29.02 -11.19
CA THR A 104 -0.69 28.02 -10.83
C THR A 104 -0.60 26.76 -11.70
N PHE A 105 -0.36 26.91 -13.00
CA PHE A 105 -0.17 25.74 -13.87
C PHE A 105 1.15 25.01 -13.57
N ARG A 106 2.21 25.73 -13.18
CA ARG A 106 3.48 25.15 -12.75
C ARG A 106 3.32 24.34 -11.47
N GLU A 107 2.61 24.85 -10.48
CA GLU A 107 2.27 24.09 -9.26
C GLU A 107 1.56 22.78 -9.62
N PHE A 108 0.61 22.81 -10.56
CA PHE A 108 -0.01 21.60 -11.07
C PHE A 108 1.02 20.64 -11.71
N LEU A 109 1.93 21.13 -12.57
CA LEU A 109 2.97 20.29 -13.17
C LEU A 109 3.86 19.64 -12.11
N ASP A 110 4.24 20.38 -11.07
CA ASP A 110 5.05 19.85 -9.96
C ASP A 110 4.33 18.71 -9.21
N THR A 111 2.98 18.71 -9.15
CA THR A 111 2.23 17.60 -8.54
C THR A 111 2.22 16.31 -9.36
N ILE A 112 2.50 16.40 -10.66
CA ILE A 112 2.51 15.25 -11.58
C ILE A 112 3.92 14.94 -12.11
N ASP A 113 4.95 15.64 -11.63
CA ASP A 113 6.34 15.44 -12.02
C ASP A 113 6.91 14.15 -11.43
N LEU A 114 6.76 13.05 -12.17
CA LEU A 114 7.36 11.77 -11.85
C LEU A 114 8.86 11.71 -12.14
N TRP A 115 9.40 12.70 -12.86
CA TRP A 115 10.77 12.70 -13.38
C TRP A 115 11.69 13.67 -12.64
N SER A 116 11.16 14.39 -11.64
CA SER A 116 11.92 15.35 -10.84
C SER A 116 12.60 16.44 -11.69
N VAL A 117 11.99 16.83 -12.81
CA VAL A 117 12.50 17.81 -13.78
C VAL A 117 12.81 19.15 -13.11
N ASN A 118 11.99 19.55 -12.14
CA ASN A 118 12.14 20.82 -11.41
C ASN A 118 12.77 20.66 -10.01
N THR A 119 13.15 19.44 -9.60
CA THR A 119 13.75 19.19 -8.28
C THR A 119 15.26 19.25 -8.38
N SER A 120 15.92 20.02 -7.50
CA SER A 120 17.39 20.03 -7.47
C SER A 120 17.91 18.64 -7.12
N ILE A 121 19.01 18.23 -7.77
CA ILE A 121 19.69 16.95 -7.53
C ILE A 121 19.97 16.75 -6.01
N GLU A 122 20.33 17.82 -5.31
CA GLU A 122 20.56 17.84 -3.87
C GLU A 122 19.32 17.47 -3.04
N LYS A 123 18.13 17.93 -3.44
CA LYS A 123 16.87 17.60 -2.77
C LYS A 123 16.50 16.14 -3.00
N ILE A 124 16.78 15.59 -4.18
CA ILE A 124 16.58 14.16 -4.47
C ILE A 124 17.51 13.31 -3.61
N PHE A 125 18.80 13.66 -3.53
CA PHE A 125 19.76 12.93 -2.69
C PHE A 125 19.35 12.94 -1.22
N ARG A 126 18.98 14.11 -0.67
CA ARG A 126 18.52 14.18 0.73
C ARG A 126 17.29 13.31 0.99
N GLN A 127 16.29 13.35 0.11
CA GLN A 127 15.11 12.50 0.24
C GLN A 127 15.47 11.01 0.20
N LYS A 128 16.43 10.62 -0.64
CA LYS A 128 16.90 9.25 -0.74
C LYS A 128 17.71 8.81 0.47
N ASP A 129 18.57 9.70 1.00
CA ASP A 129 19.32 9.44 2.23
C ASP A 129 18.38 9.27 3.44
N ASP A 130 17.35 10.13 3.56
CA ASP A 130 16.33 10.01 4.60
C ASP A 130 15.56 8.67 4.49
N GLU A 131 15.22 8.25 3.27
CA GLU A 131 14.56 6.96 3.00
C GLU A 131 15.47 5.78 3.39
N ILE A 132 16.77 5.86 3.06
CA ILE A 132 17.76 4.85 3.42
C ILE A 132 17.90 4.73 4.93
N GLU A 133 18.02 5.85 5.65
CA GLU A 133 18.15 5.85 7.12
C GLU A 133 16.91 5.23 7.78
N MET A 134 15.72 5.59 7.30
CA MET A 134 14.46 5.01 7.78
C MET A 134 14.39 3.50 7.55
N LEU A 135 14.80 3.02 6.37
CA LEU A 135 14.80 1.61 6.04
C LEU A 135 15.82 0.83 6.88
N ILE A 136 17.02 1.37 7.10
CA ILE A 136 18.04 0.78 7.98
C ILE A 136 17.49 0.65 9.41
N GLY A 137 16.82 1.69 9.91
CA GLY A 137 16.16 1.66 11.22
C GLY A 137 15.13 0.54 11.33
N LYS A 138 14.27 0.39 10.32
CA LYS A 138 13.25 -0.68 10.27
C LYS A 138 13.89 -2.07 10.22
N VAL A 139 14.94 -2.26 9.43
CA VAL A 139 15.66 -3.54 9.35
C VAL A 139 16.23 -3.91 10.72
N LYS A 140 16.86 -2.97 11.42
CA LYS A 140 17.42 -3.20 12.75
C LYS A 140 16.35 -3.54 13.79
N ASP A 141 15.22 -2.83 13.79
CA ASP A 141 14.09 -3.11 14.67
C ASP A 141 13.47 -4.50 14.41
N LEU A 142 13.25 -4.83 13.14
CA LEU A 142 12.74 -6.15 12.75
C LEU A 142 13.70 -7.28 13.14
N GLN A 143 15.00 -7.09 12.96
CA GLN A 143 16.00 -8.06 13.37
C GLN A 143 15.98 -8.27 14.89
N SER A 144 15.93 -7.19 15.68
CA SER A 144 15.83 -7.28 17.14
C SER A 144 14.57 -8.03 17.59
N LYS A 145 13.42 -7.76 16.96
CA LYS A 145 12.17 -8.48 17.24
C LYS A 145 12.26 -9.96 16.90
N LEU A 146 12.94 -10.31 15.81
CA LEU A 146 13.14 -11.69 15.40
C LEU A 146 14.05 -12.42 16.38
N ASP A 147 15.18 -11.81 16.77
CA ASP A 147 16.10 -12.37 17.76
C ASP A 147 15.41 -12.58 19.11
N ASP A 148 14.55 -11.65 19.55
CA ASP A 148 13.75 -11.79 20.77
C ASP A 148 12.74 -12.94 20.70
N ILE A 149 12.10 -13.16 19.55
CA ILE A 149 11.19 -14.30 19.35
C ILE A 149 11.97 -15.61 19.36
N MET A 150 13.15 -15.64 18.73
CA MET A 150 13.99 -16.83 18.64
C MET A 150 14.55 -17.29 19.98
N LYS A 151 14.71 -16.40 20.97
CA LYS A 151 15.11 -16.79 22.34
C LYS A 151 14.22 -17.87 22.96
N TYR A 152 12.97 -17.93 22.55
CA TYR A 152 11.97 -18.86 23.08
C TYR A 152 11.56 -19.93 22.06
N GLU A 153 12.21 -20.00 20.90
CA GLU A 153 12.03 -21.09 19.94
C GLU A 153 12.75 -22.35 20.46
N ALA A 154 12.03 -23.48 20.50
CA ALA A 154 12.66 -24.77 20.77
C ALA A 154 13.49 -25.20 19.54
N SER A 155 14.68 -25.78 19.78
CA SER A 155 15.54 -26.28 18.70
C SER A 155 14.92 -27.45 17.93
N GLU A 156 14.02 -28.19 18.58
CA GLU A 156 13.34 -29.36 18.03
C GLU A 156 11.87 -29.37 18.42
N LYS A 157 11.05 -30.00 17.58
CA LYS A 157 9.62 -30.22 17.87
C LYS A 157 9.41 -31.60 18.50
N ILE A 158 8.42 -31.70 19.36
CA ILE A 158 8.03 -32.96 20.01
C ILE A 158 7.26 -33.82 19.00
N ALA A 159 7.71 -35.04 18.77
CA ALA A 159 7.05 -35.96 17.85
C ALA A 159 5.92 -36.75 18.52
N ILE A 160 4.71 -36.62 18.00
CA ILE A 160 3.58 -37.50 18.29
C ILE A 160 3.71 -38.71 17.38
N HIS A 161 3.54 -39.92 17.91
CA HIS A 161 3.63 -41.13 17.10
C HIS A 161 2.65 -41.10 15.91
N GLY A 162 3.05 -41.71 14.79
CA GLY A 162 2.22 -41.76 13.59
C GLY A 162 0.86 -42.41 13.89
N GLY A 163 -0.23 -41.81 13.40
CA GLY A 163 -1.60 -42.25 13.72
C GLY A 163 -2.18 -41.73 15.04
N GLU A 164 -1.36 -41.33 16.01
CA GLU A 164 -1.81 -41.01 17.38
C GLU A 164 -2.19 -39.54 17.61
N LEU A 165 -2.32 -38.74 16.54
CA LEU A 165 -2.72 -37.34 16.64
C LEU A 165 -4.11 -37.14 17.29
N PRO A 166 -5.16 -37.93 16.96
CA PRO A 166 -6.46 -37.82 17.62
C PRO A 166 -6.38 -38.10 19.12
N VAL A 167 -5.60 -39.10 19.53
CA VAL A 167 -5.38 -39.48 20.94
C VAL A 167 -4.69 -38.35 21.70
N PHE A 168 -3.64 -37.76 21.13
CA PHE A 168 -2.99 -36.59 21.72
C PHE A 168 -3.96 -35.39 21.83
N MET A 169 -4.77 -35.14 20.81
CA MET A 169 -5.75 -34.06 20.84
C MET A 169 -6.81 -34.28 21.92
N ASP A 170 -7.21 -35.51 22.20
CA ASP A 170 -8.11 -35.83 23.30
C ASP A 170 -7.50 -35.47 24.65
N LEU A 171 -6.24 -35.85 24.89
CA LEU A 171 -5.50 -35.44 26.10
C LEU A 171 -5.45 -33.93 26.26
N MET A 172 -5.22 -33.17 25.18
CA MET A 172 -5.22 -31.71 25.24
C MET A 172 -6.61 -31.13 25.58
N HIS A 173 -7.69 -31.78 25.14
CA HIS A 173 -9.06 -31.42 25.56
C HIS A 173 -9.30 -31.70 27.04
N GLN A 174 -8.79 -32.83 27.55
CA GLN A 174 -8.88 -33.16 28.97
C GLN A 174 -8.12 -32.15 29.84
N VAL A 175 -6.86 -31.84 29.49
CA VAL A 175 -6.03 -30.84 30.19
C VAL A 175 -6.73 -29.48 30.27
N LYS A 176 -7.34 -29.03 29.17
CA LYS A 176 -8.13 -27.80 29.12
C LYS A 176 -9.36 -27.85 30.04
N GLY A 177 -9.95 -29.02 30.24
CA GLY A 177 -11.15 -29.26 31.05
C GLY A 177 -10.89 -29.40 32.55
N LEU A 178 -9.63 -29.48 32.99
CA LEU A 178 -9.29 -29.70 34.39
C LEU A 178 -9.73 -28.54 35.30
N VAL A 179 -10.25 -28.90 36.47
CA VAL A 179 -10.73 -27.99 37.50
C VAL A 179 -10.00 -28.30 38.81
N LEU A 180 -9.60 -27.24 39.51
CA LEU A 180 -8.99 -27.29 40.83
C LEU A 180 -10.03 -27.60 41.93
N PRO A 181 -9.62 -28.02 43.13
CA PRO A 181 -10.55 -28.34 44.21
C PRO A 181 -11.44 -27.17 44.66
N ASN A 182 -10.98 -25.93 44.42
CA ASN A 182 -11.72 -24.71 44.69
C ASN A 182 -12.75 -24.34 43.60
N GLY A 183 -12.94 -25.19 42.59
CA GLY A 183 -13.88 -24.98 41.49
C GLY A 183 -13.35 -24.12 40.34
N ASN A 184 -12.14 -23.57 40.44
CA ASN A 184 -11.52 -22.79 39.37
C ASN A 184 -10.90 -23.70 38.31
N ARG A 185 -10.94 -23.29 37.04
CA ARG A 185 -10.22 -24.03 35.98
C ARG A 185 -8.72 -23.98 36.23
N LEU A 186 -8.02 -25.10 36.00
CA LEU A 186 -6.56 -25.16 36.07
C LEU A 186 -5.91 -24.21 35.05
N LEU A 187 -6.48 -24.16 33.84
CA LEU A 187 -6.00 -23.34 32.74
C LEU A 187 -7.14 -22.52 32.14
N THR A 188 -6.92 -21.21 31.98
CA THR A 188 -7.92 -20.28 31.44
C THR A 188 -7.40 -19.57 30.20
N THR A 189 -8.18 -19.61 29.12
CA THR A 189 -7.94 -18.84 27.89
C THR A 189 -9.25 -18.26 27.38
N GLN A 190 -9.21 -17.06 26.79
CA GLN A 190 -10.40 -16.40 26.22
C GLN A 190 -10.95 -17.13 24.97
N GLY A 191 -10.08 -17.87 24.27
CA GLY A 191 -10.46 -18.67 23.10
C GLY A 191 -9.55 -19.87 22.93
N PHE A 192 -9.70 -20.59 21.81
CA PHE A 192 -8.92 -21.81 21.53
C PHE A 192 -7.60 -21.54 20.79
N SER A 193 -7.33 -20.30 20.36
CA SER A 193 -6.12 -19.97 19.62
C SER A 193 -4.81 -20.28 20.30
N PRO A 194 -4.65 -20.11 21.63
CA PRO A 194 -3.41 -20.51 22.30
C PRO A 194 -3.14 -22.01 22.15
N TRP A 195 -4.18 -22.84 22.25
CA TRP A 195 -4.07 -24.30 22.22
C TRP A 195 -3.60 -24.81 20.86
N TYR A 196 -4.33 -24.52 19.78
CA TYR A 196 -3.97 -25.06 18.47
C TYR A 196 -2.68 -24.45 17.90
N LYS A 197 -2.35 -23.19 18.24
CA LYS A 197 -1.07 -22.57 17.84
C LYS A 197 0.10 -23.19 18.59
N MET A 198 -0.02 -23.42 19.90
CA MET A 198 0.99 -24.09 20.70
C MET A 198 1.26 -25.50 20.16
N ILE A 199 0.21 -26.24 19.81
CA ILE A 199 0.34 -27.61 19.27
C ILE A 199 1.05 -27.58 17.91
N ALA A 200 0.57 -26.77 16.95
CA ALA A 200 1.18 -26.69 15.62
C ALA A 200 2.63 -26.14 15.65
N LYS A 201 2.92 -25.25 16.60
CA LYS A 201 4.27 -24.70 16.79
C LYS A 201 5.23 -25.75 17.34
N ASN A 202 4.86 -26.43 18.43
CA ASN A 202 5.81 -27.24 19.21
C ASN A 202 5.79 -28.75 18.89
N PHE A 203 4.80 -29.24 18.14
CA PHE A 203 4.65 -30.68 17.88
C PHE A 203 4.65 -31.03 16.38
N VAL A 204 5.02 -32.28 16.08
CA VAL A 204 4.92 -32.91 14.75
C VAL A 204 4.13 -34.22 14.85
N HIS A 205 3.48 -34.63 13.76
CA HIS A 205 2.75 -35.90 13.65
C HIS A 205 3.58 -36.88 12.83
N GLY A 206 4.17 -37.87 13.50
CA GLY A 206 5.30 -38.63 12.97
C GLY A 206 6.45 -37.68 12.68
N GLU A 207 6.88 -37.62 11.43
CA GLU A 207 7.93 -36.71 10.97
C GLU A 207 7.36 -35.44 10.29
N LYS A 208 6.03 -35.30 10.24
CA LYS A 208 5.37 -34.24 9.47
C LYS A 208 4.91 -33.09 10.36
N PRO A 209 5.12 -31.82 9.97
CA PRO A 209 4.52 -30.69 10.65
C PRO A 209 2.99 -30.82 10.71
N ILE A 210 2.41 -30.47 11.86
CA ILE A 210 0.95 -30.40 12.01
C ILE A 210 0.49 -29.06 11.40
N PRO A 211 -0.33 -29.06 10.34
CA PRO A 211 -0.85 -27.81 9.78
C PRO A 211 -1.69 -27.07 10.81
N LEU A 212 -1.56 -25.74 10.87
CA LEU A 212 -2.31 -24.91 11.81
C LEU A 212 -3.83 -25.13 11.70
N ALA A 213 -4.32 -25.25 10.46
CA ALA A 213 -5.73 -25.54 10.19
C ALA A 213 -6.15 -26.90 10.76
N THR A 214 -5.33 -27.93 10.61
CA THR A 214 -5.60 -29.26 11.18
C THR A 214 -5.71 -29.20 12.70
N ALA A 215 -4.76 -28.54 13.37
CA ALA A 215 -4.83 -28.34 14.82
C ALA A 215 -6.09 -27.54 15.22
N GLN A 216 -6.42 -26.46 14.50
CA GLN A 216 -7.60 -25.63 14.76
C GLN A 216 -8.92 -26.40 14.62
N ASN A 217 -8.99 -27.31 13.65
CA ASN A 217 -10.17 -28.10 13.36
C ASN A 217 -10.58 -29.02 14.52
N TYR A 218 -9.63 -29.52 15.32
CA TYR A 218 -9.91 -30.27 16.55
C TYR A 218 -10.56 -29.43 17.65
N PHE A 219 -10.31 -28.11 17.68
CA PHE A 219 -10.90 -27.17 18.66
C PHE A 219 -12.10 -26.39 18.11
N SER A 220 -12.55 -26.70 16.89
CA SER A 220 -13.70 -26.03 16.29
C SER A 220 -15.00 -26.49 16.95
N SER A 221 -16.08 -25.72 16.81
CA SER A 221 -17.36 -26.06 17.43
C SER A 221 -17.96 -27.32 16.79
N PRO A 222 -18.50 -28.26 17.59
CA PRO A 222 -19.26 -29.40 17.06
C PRO A 222 -20.36 -28.92 16.11
N GLY A 223 -20.46 -29.53 14.93
CA GLY A 223 -21.42 -29.14 13.88
C GLY A 223 -20.88 -28.13 12.85
N SER A 224 -19.68 -27.58 13.03
CA SER A 224 -19.02 -26.82 11.96
C SER A 224 -18.43 -27.74 10.90
N LEU A 225 -18.42 -27.31 9.63
CA LEU A 225 -17.86 -28.06 8.49
C LEU A 225 -16.39 -28.45 8.66
N LYS A 226 -15.67 -27.73 9.52
CA LYS A 226 -14.24 -27.90 9.77
C LYS A 226 -13.95 -28.68 11.06
N TYR A 227 -14.96 -29.06 11.83
CA TYR A 227 -14.78 -29.79 13.07
C TYR A 227 -14.27 -31.20 12.81
N ILE A 228 -13.17 -31.58 13.47
CA ILE A 228 -12.70 -32.96 13.49
C ILE A 228 -13.21 -33.62 14.76
N PHE A 229 -14.04 -34.65 14.59
CA PHE A 229 -14.53 -35.49 15.67
C PHE A 229 -13.47 -36.50 16.09
N ILE A 230 -13.22 -36.61 17.40
CA ILE A 230 -12.35 -37.63 17.99
C ILE A 230 -13.22 -38.86 18.30
N ALA A 231 -12.93 -39.97 17.62
CA ALA A 231 -13.65 -41.23 17.78
C ALA A 231 -13.38 -41.87 19.14
N GLU A 232 -14.32 -42.69 19.65
CA GLU A 232 -14.18 -43.32 20.97
C GLU A 232 -12.92 -44.18 21.10
N LYS A 233 -12.54 -44.88 20.03
CA LYS A 233 -11.30 -45.67 19.98
C LYS A 233 -10.03 -44.85 20.25
N ASP A 234 -10.09 -43.55 19.98
CA ASP A 234 -8.97 -42.62 20.14
C ASP A 234 -9.02 -41.91 21.51
N ARG A 235 -10.04 -42.16 22.35
CA ARG A 235 -10.13 -41.67 23.74
C ARG A 235 -9.62 -42.71 24.72
N GLY A 236 -8.35 -43.09 24.55
CA GLY A 236 -7.75 -44.22 25.27
C GLY A 236 -7.20 -43.92 26.66
N PHE A 237 -7.20 -42.65 27.10
CA PHE A 237 -6.59 -42.20 28.34
C PHE A 237 -7.51 -41.28 29.12
N ASP A 238 -7.39 -41.25 30.44
CA ASP A 238 -8.11 -40.32 31.32
C ASP A 238 -7.14 -39.63 32.31
N ILE A 239 -7.23 -38.31 32.42
CA ILE A 239 -6.51 -37.53 33.44
C ILE A 239 -7.41 -37.37 34.67
N VAL A 240 -7.08 -38.12 35.72
CA VAL A 240 -7.84 -38.10 36.98
C VAL A 240 -7.07 -37.40 38.11
N PRO A 241 -7.72 -36.50 38.88
CA PRO A 241 -7.07 -35.90 40.05
C PRO A 241 -6.88 -36.95 41.15
N VAL A 242 -5.64 -37.07 41.64
CA VAL A 242 -5.36 -37.82 42.88
C VAL A 242 -5.86 -36.96 44.03
N ARG A 243 -6.78 -37.48 44.87
CA ARG A 243 -7.53 -36.74 45.91
C ARG A 243 -6.69 -35.66 46.61
N PRO A 244 -7.14 -34.39 46.65
CA PRO A 244 -6.54 -33.39 47.54
C PRO A 244 -6.92 -33.77 48.97
N GLU A 245 -5.95 -33.91 49.86
CA GLU A 245 -6.24 -33.90 51.29
C GLU A 245 -6.96 -32.59 51.63
N VAL A 246 -8.20 -32.71 52.09
CA VAL A 246 -8.94 -31.60 52.66
C VAL A 246 -8.23 -31.23 53.96
N GLN A 247 -7.27 -30.30 53.90
CA GLN A 247 -6.82 -29.61 55.10
C GLN A 247 -7.96 -28.71 55.55
N ASN A 248 -8.78 -29.25 56.46
CA ASN A 248 -9.70 -28.47 57.26
C ASN A 248 -8.87 -27.52 58.14
N SER A 249 -8.83 -26.24 57.78
CA SER A 249 -8.33 -25.19 58.65
C SER A 249 -9.33 -24.98 59.80
N HIS A 250 -8.83 -25.12 61.02
CA HIS A 250 -9.51 -24.74 62.27
C HIS A 250 -9.80 -23.24 62.35
#